data_AF-A0A6B2JU04-F1
#
_entry.id   AF-A0A6B2JU04-F1
#
_cell.length_a   1.000
_cell.length_b   1.000
_cell.length_c   1.000
_cell.angle_alpha   90.00
_cell.angle_beta   90.00
_cell.angle_gamma   90.00
#
_symmetry.space_group_name_H-M   'P 1'
#
loop_
_entity.id
_entity.type
_entity.pdbx_description
1 polymer ?
#
loop_
_entity_poly.entity_id
_entity_poly.type
_entity_poly.pdbx_seq_one_letter_code
_entity_poly.pdbx_strand_id
1 'polypeptide(L)'
;MRRIIPPLIFGILGCAVLISLGVWQLRRLEWKESVLAEIEMRIASAPVPLEEAEAEYAPVTLSGEITGPALRFIYSGTEEDIVAAVQTEAGRRVIVDLGLVPARPMASAPPELPEGRVEITGNLVMPVGRGGTLHLDQSNAWAARELGNLAEVLGAEPVFVVARQIEPTIPGLTPLPVSAEGIPNNHFGYAIQWFGIALVWAGMSLYLIRRTLRAKD
;
A
#
# COMPACT_ATOMS: atom_id res chain seq x y z
N MET A 1 54.96 12.72 -0.78
CA MET A 1 53.88 12.88 0.22
C MET A 1 52.76 13.80 -0.26
N ARG A 2 53.00 15.04 -0.74
CA ARG A 2 51.91 15.93 -1.18
C ARG A 2 50.97 15.38 -2.28
N ARG A 3 51.45 14.45 -3.13
CA ARG A 3 50.65 13.83 -4.21
C ARG A 3 49.70 12.70 -3.76
N ILE A 4 49.88 12.12 -2.57
CA ILE A 4 49.00 11.06 -2.04
C ILE A 4 47.88 11.60 -1.13
N ILE A 5 48.01 12.83 -0.63
CA ILE A 5 47.06 13.44 0.29
C ILE A 5 45.67 13.62 -0.36
N PRO A 6 45.54 14.16 -1.60
CA PRO A 6 44.24 14.30 -2.24
C PRO A 6 43.49 12.96 -2.47
N PRO A 7 44.07 11.91 -3.07
CA PRO A 7 43.35 10.65 -3.27
C PRO A 7 43.06 9.91 -1.96
N LEU A 8 43.88 10.10 -0.93
CA LEU A 8 43.60 9.55 0.40
C LEU A 8 42.37 10.23 1.02
N ILE A 9 42.33 11.57 1.02
CA ILE A 9 41.19 12.33 1.57
C ILE A 9 39.92 11.99 0.80
N PHE A 10 39.96 12.01 -0.52
CA PHE A 10 38.79 11.70 -1.36
C PHE A 10 38.33 10.25 -1.21
N GLY A 11 39.27 9.31 -1.11
CA GLY A 11 38.96 7.91 -0.83
C GLY A 11 38.25 7.74 0.51
N ILE A 12 38.80 8.31 1.58
CA ILE A 12 38.23 8.22 2.94
C ILE A 12 36.85 8.90 3.00
N LEU A 13 36.72 10.13 2.50
CA LEU A 13 35.46 10.86 2.54
C LEU A 13 34.37 10.15 1.72
N GLY A 14 34.70 9.68 0.52
CA GLY A 14 33.76 8.93 -0.31
C GLY A 14 33.29 7.65 0.38
N CYS A 15 34.21 6.86 0.95
CA CYS A 15 33.86 5.68 1.73
C CYS A 15 33.00 6.02 2.95
N ALA A 16 33.34 7.08 3.70
CA ALA A 16 32.60 7.49 4.88
C ALA A 16 31.14 7.84 4.53
N VAL A 17 30.91 8.57 3.43
CA VAL A 17 29.55 8.91 2.96
C VAL A 17 28.79 7.65 2.55
N LEU A 18 29.39 6.77 1.73
CA LEU A 18 28.72 5.57 1.23
C LEU A 18 28.38 4.57 2.35
N ILE A 19 29.29 4.39 3.32
CA ILE A 19 29.05 3.57 4.50
C ILE A 19 27.93 4.19 5.35
N SER A 20 27.94 5.51 5.53
CA SER A 20 26.87 6.21 6.26
C SER A 20 25.51 6.02 5.60
N LEU A 21 25.43 6.06 4.27
CA LEU A 21 24.21 5.78 3.51
C LEU A 21 23.77 4.32 3.69
N GLY A 22 24.69 3.35 3.65
CA GLY A 22 24.38 1.95 3.92
C GLY A 22 23.82 1.71 5.33
N VAL A 23 24.44 2.32 6.35
CA VAL A 23 23.95 2.27 7.74
C VAL A 23 22.58 2.92 7.88
N TRP A 24 22.36 4.05 7.21
CA TRP A 24 21.06 4.71 7.19
C TRP A 24 19.98 3.81 6.58
N GLN A 25 20.27 3.11 5.49
CA GLN A 25 19.34 2.16 4.89
C GLN A 25 18.96 1.01 5.83
N LEU A 26 19.91 0.46 6.60
CA LEU A 26 19.60 -0.57 7.60
C LEU A 26 18.70 -0.05 8.73
N ARG A 27 18.97 1.15 9.26
CA ARG A 27 18.09 1.78 10.26
C ARG A 27 16.70 2.05 9.69
N ARG A 28 16.63 2.43 8.42
CA ARG A 28 15.36 2.68 7.73
C ARG A 28 14.58 1.40 7.50
N LEU A 29 15.26 0.30 7.21
CA LEU A 29 14.68 -1.05 7.14
C LEU A 29 14.02 -1.41 8.46
N GLU A 30 14.76 -1.37 9.57
CA GLU A 30 14.27 -1.72 10.92
C GLU A 30 13.06 -0.85 11.31
N TRP A 31 13.15 0.46 11.09
CA TRP A 31 12.02 1.37 11.31
C TRP A 31 10.81 0.96 10.46
N LYS A 32 11.00 0.67 9.18
CA LYS A 32 9.90 0.31 8.28
C LYS A 32 9.25 -1.01 8.69
N GLU A 33 10.06 -2.01 9.07
CA GLU A 33 9.58 -3.28 9.60
C GLU A 33 8.72 -3.10 10.86
N SER A 34 9.14 -2.23 11.80
CA SER A 34 8.33 -1.95 12.98
C SER A 34 6.97 -1.32 12.66
N VAL A 35 6.90 -0.43 11.65
CA VAL A 35 5.65 0.18 11.21
C VAL A 35 4.73 -0.85 10.55
N LEU A 36 5.28 -1.72 9.70
CA LEU A 36 4.50 -2.78 9.05
C LEU A 36 3.98 -3.79 10.07
N ALA A 37 4.79 -4.15 11.07
CA ALA A 37 4.38 -5.03 12.15
C ALA A 37 3.23 -4.42 12.99
N GLU A 38 3.28 -3.11 13.26
CA GLU A 38 2.18 -2.42 13.96
C GLU A 38 0.87 -2.45 13.16
N ILE A 39 0.95 -2.23 11.85
CA ILE A 39 -0.21 -2.30 10.95
C ILE A 39 -0.80 -3.71 10.96
N GLU A 40 0.01 -4.75 10.77
CA GLU A 40 -0.44 -6.14 10.80
C GLU A 40 -1.08 -6.52 12.14
N MET A 41 -0.47 -6.10 13.25
CA MET A 41 -1.00 -6.35 14.58
C MET A 41 -2.37 -5.70 14.79
N ARG A 42 -2.57 -4.50 14.24
CA ARG A 42 -3.87 -3.82 14.25
C ARG A 42 -4.90 -4.55 13.38
N ILE A 43 -4.53 -4.92 12.16
CA ILE A 43 -5.38 -5.67 11.23
C ILE A 43 -5.86 -6.99 11.83
N ALA A 44 -5.00 -7.65 12.61
CA ALA A 44 -5.27 -8.93 13.26
C ALA A 44 -6.01 -8.83 14.61
N SER A 45 -6.28 -7.63 15.11
CA SER A 45 -6.99 -7.45 16.39
C SER A 45 -8.47 -7.88 16.31
N ALA A 46 -9.14 -7.97 17.46
CA ALA A 46 -10.54 -8.37 17.50
C ALA A 46 -11.42 -7.28 16.85
N PRO A 47 -12.33 -7.65 15.92
CA PRO A 47 -13.25 -6.70 15.32
C PRO A 47 -14.17 -6.04 16.35
N VAL A 48 -14.41 -4.75 16.18
CA VAL A 48 -15.39 -3.96 16.96
C VAL A 48 -16.53 -3.47 16.05
N PRO A 49 -17.69 -3.06 16.58
CA PRO A 49 -18.71 -2.41 15.78
C PRO A 49 -18.14 -1.19 15.03
N LEU A 50 -18.58 -0.95 13.79
CA LEU A 50 -18.08 0.15 12.95
C LEU A 50 -18.20 1.53 13.63
N GLU A 51 -19.18 1.70 14.50
CA GLU A 51 -19.44 2.93 15.26
C GLU A 51 -18.37 3.23 16.32
N GLU A 52 -17.64 2.21 16.77
CA GLU A 52 -16.60 2.31 17.79
C GLU A 52 -15.20 2.45 17.20
N ALA A 53 -15.05 2.24 15.89
CA ALA A 53 -13.75 2.27 15.22
C ALA A 53 -13.38 3.67 14.73
N GLU A 54 -12.26 4.19 15.23
CA GLU A 54 -11.72 5.50 14.83
C GLU A 54 -10.38 5.40 14.09
N ALA A 55 -9.66 4.28 14.26
CA ALA A 55 -8.29 4.15 13.77
C ALA A 55 -8.23 3.51 12.36
N GLU A 56 -7.33 4.01 11.52
CA GLU A 56 -7.02 3.36 10.24
C GLU A 56 -6.52 1.93 10.47
N TYR A 57 -7.00 1.01 9.63
CA TYR A 57 -6.82 -0.45 9.71
C TYR A 57 -7.53 -1.14 10.88
N ALA A 58 -8.33 -0.43 11.70
CA ALA A 58 -9.12 -1.06 12.75
C ALA A 58 -10.07 -2.10 12.14
N PRO A 59 -10.11 -3.34 12.67
CA PRO A 59 -11.05 -4.35 12.22
C PRO A 59 -12.45 -4.00 12.71
N VAL A 60 -13.42 -4.09 11.81
CA VAL A 60 -14.80 -3.66 12.05
C VAL A 60 -15.81 -4.73 11.65
N THR A 61 -16.93 -4.74 12.36
CA THR A 61 -18.15 -5.46 11.97
C THR A 61 -19.28 -4.49 11.68
N LEU A 62 -20.07 -4.79 10.65
CA LEU A 62 -21.30 -4.08 10.34
C LEU A 62 -22.35 -5.05 9.77
N SER A 63 -23.61 -4.75 10.02
CA SER A 63 -24.76 -5.46 9.43
C SER A 63 -25.64 -4.46 8.70
N GLY A 64 -26.20 -4.85 7.56
CA GLY A 64 -27.00 -3.97 6.73
C GLY A 64 -27.41 -4.58 5.40
N GLU A 65 -27.80 -3.75 4.46
CA GLU A 65 -28.15 -4.16 3.09
C GLU A 65 -27.29 -3.42 2.07
N ILE A 66 -26.86 -4.10 1.02
CA ILE A 66 -26.17 -3.46 -0.10
C ILE A 66 -27.20 -2.66 -0.90
N THR A 67 -26.96 -1.37 -1.11
CA THR A 67 -27.95 -0.44 -1.70
C THR A 67 -27.42 0.31 -2.91
N GLY A 68 -28.23 0.34 -3.98
CA GLY A 68 -27.92 1.07 -5.21
C GLY A 68 -26.92 0.36 -6.12
N PRO A 69 -26.43 1.06 -7.17
CA PRO A 69 -25.48 0.48 -8.10
C PRO A 69 -24.09 0.34 -7.48
N ALA A 70 -23.41 -0.77 -7.78
CA ALA A 70 -22.01 -0.94 -7.43
C ALA A 70 -21.09 -0.34 -8.50
N LEU A 71 -19.95 0.17 -8.04
CA LEU A 71 -18.85 0.65 -8.85
C LEU A 71 -17.89 -0.50 -9.14
N ARG A 72 -17.34 -0.49 -10.36
CA ARG A 72 -16.36 -1.46 -10.84
C ARG A 72 -15.06 -0.75 -11.12
N PHE A 73 -13.96 -1.33 -10.66
CA PHE A 73 -12.61 -0.85 -10.94
C PHE A 73 -11.78 -1.98 -11.53
N ILE A 74 -10.98 -1.69 -12.56
CA ILE A 74 -10.05 -2.70 -13.06
C ILE A 74 -8.97 -2.93 -12.00
N TYR A 75 -8.81 -4.18 -11.58
CA TYR A 75 -7.77 -4.59 -10.65
C TYR A 75 -6.61 -5.25 -11.41
N SER A 76 -6.94 -6.17 -12.31
CA SER A 76 -5.99 -6.86 -13.19
C SER A 76 -6.62 -7.09 -14.57
N GLY A 77 -5.85 -7.67 -15.51
CA GLY A 77 -6.39 -8.04 -16.83
C GLY A 77 -7.49 -9.11 -16.78
N THR A 78 -7.69 -9.76 -15.63
CA THR A 78 -8.63 -10.86 -15.44
C THR A 78 -9.60 -10.64 -14.29
N GLU A 79 -9.42 -9.59 -13.48
CA GLU A 79 -10.20 -9.34 -12.28
C GLU A 79 -10.56 -7.86 -12.16
N GLU A 80 -11.73 -7.63 -11.60
CA GLU A 80 -12.24 -6.30 -11.28
C GLU A 80 -12.68 -6.26 -9.83
N ASP A 81 -12.54 -5.10 -9.24
CA ASP A 81 -12.86 -4.80 -7.86
C ASP A 81 -14.23 -4.11 -7.77
N ILE A 82 -15.03 -4.55 -6.80
CA ILE A 82 -16.43 -4.15 -6.64
C ILE A 82 -16.59 -3.36 -5.35
N VAL A 83 -17.01 -2.10 -5.50
CA VAL A 83 -17.27 -1.20 -4.38
C VAL A 83 -18.72 -0.79 -4.40
N ALA A 84 -19.41 -0.89 -3.26
CA ALA A 84 -20.84 -0.59 -3.16
C ALA A 84 -21.15 0.21 -1.89
N ALA A 85 -22.34 0.80 -1.83
CA ALA A 85 -22.87 1.38 -0.59
C ALA A 85 -23.58 0.30 0.23
N VAL A 86 -23.36 0.28 1.53
CA VAL A 86 -24.10 -0.54 2.48
C VAL A 86 -24.87 0.36 3.43
N GLN A 87 -26.20 0.19 3.45
CA GLN A 87 -27.06 0.83 4.43
C GLN A 87 -27.04 -0.03 5.70
N THR A 88 -26.35 0.44 6.73
CA THR A 88 -26.23 -0.26 8.01
C THR A 88 -27.54 -0.22 8.78
N GLU A 89 -27.74 -1.21 9.66
CA GLU A 89 -28.88 -1.25 10.59
C GLU A 89 -28.87 -0.06 11.57
N ALA A 90 -27.70 0.52 11.83
CA ALA A 90 -27.54 1.75 12.61
C ALA A 90 -27.97 3.03 11.84
N GLY A 91 -28.42 2.90 10.59
CA GLY A 91 -28.91 4.01 9.76
C GLY A 91 -27.83 4.76 8.98
N ARG A 92 -26.56 4.32 9.04
CA ARG A 92 -25.46 4.90 8.27
C ARG A 92 -25.41 4.29 6.88
N ARG A 93 -24.92 5.05 5.90
CA ARG A 93 -24.70 4.53 4.54
C ARG A 93 -23.23 4.63 4.21
N VAL A 94 -22.52 3.52 4.27
CA VAL A 94 -21.05 3.48 4.21
C VAL A 94 -20.57 2.85 2.91
N ILE A 95 -19.34 3.17 2.50
CA ILE A 95 -18.71 2.60 1.31
C ILE A 95 -18.00 1.31 1.72
N VAL A 96 -18.26 0.23 1.00
CA VAL A 96 -17.62 -1.06 1.23
C VAL A 96 -17.01 -1.58 -0.06
N ASP A 97 -15.71 -1.85 -0.01
CA ASP A 97 -15.01 -2.68 -0.98
C ASP A 97 -15.33 -4.13 -0.67
N LEU A 98 -16.12 -4.75 -1.54
CA LEU A 98 -16.59 -6.13 -1.38
C LEU A 98 -15.52 -7.12 -1.83
N GLY A 99 -14.60 -6.70 -2.71
CA GLY A 99 -13.53 -7.51 -3.27
C GLY A 99 -13.68 -7.79 -4.76
N LEU A 100 -12.99 -8.85 -5.20
CA LEU A 100 -12.72 -9.11 -6.60
C LEU A 100 -13.73 -10.07 -7.23
N VAL A 101 -14.07 -9.80 -8.48
CA VAL A 101 -14.82 -10.69 -9.38
C VAL A 101 -14.04 -10.91 -10.67
N PRO A 102 -14.26 -12.01 -11.41
CA PRO A 102 -13.71 -12.15 -12.76
C PRO A 102 -14.12 -10.98 -13.65
N ALA A 103 -13.14 -10.40 -14.36
CA ALA A 103 -13.34 -9.27 -15.24
C ALA A 103 -14.35 -9.61 -16.34
N ARG A 104 -15.19 -8.64 -16.67
CA ARG A 104 -16.22 -8.77 -17.71
C ARG A 104 -16.08 -7.61 -18.68
N PRO A 105 -16.52 -7.75 -19.95
CA PRO A 105 -16.60 -6.61 -20.84
C PRO A 105 -17.29 -5.42 -20.14
N MET A 106 -16.74 -4.22 -20.30
CA MET A 106 -17.23 -3.04 -19.57
C MET A 106 -18.69 -2.69 -19.90
N ALA A 107 -19.15 -3.11 -21.10
CA ALA A 107 -20.53 -3.01 -21.53
C ALA A 107 -21.49 -4.00 -20.84
N SER A 108 -20.97 -5.00 -20.12
CA SER A 108 -21.78 -5.93 -19.34
C SER A 108 -22.29 -5.26 -18.06
N ALA A 109 -23.50 -5.62 -17.65
CA ALA A 109 -24.05 -5.19 -16.37
C ALA A 109 -23.13 -5.59 -15.19
N PRO A 110 -23.12 -4.82 -14.09
CA PRO A 110 -22.43 -5.19 -12.86
C PRO A 110 -22.84 -6.58 -12.35
N PRO A 111 -22.02 -7.26 -11.52
CA PRO A 111 -22.48 -8.42 -10.78
C PRO A 111 -23.78 -8.13 -10.04
N GLU A 112 -24.73 -9.07 -10.10
CA GLU A 112 -25.88 -9.05 -9.20
C GLU A 112 -25.36 -9.26 -7.78
N LEU A 113 -25.65 -8.29 -6.91
CA LEU A 113 -25.34 -8.35 -5.50
C LEU A 113 -26.54 -8.95 -4.77
N PRO A 114 -26.32 -9.71 -3.67
CA PRO A 114 -27.41 -10.32 -2.95
C PRO A 114 -28.40 -9.27 -2.44
N GLU A 115 -29.68 -9.57 -2.58
CA GLU A 115 -30.73 -8.80 -1.92
C GLU A 115 -30.87 -9.24 -0.45
N GLY A 116 -31.08 -8.29 0.43
CA GLY A 116 -31.31 -8.51 1.85
C GLY A 116 -30.07 -8.32 2.73
N ARG A 117 -30.18 -8.83 3.96
CA ARG A 117 -29.23 -8.59 5.04
C ARG A 117 -27.89 -9.27 4.79
N VAL A 118 -26.81 -8.49 4.90
CA VAL A 118 -25.43 -8.94 4.92
C VAL A 118 -24.76 -8.59 6.25
N GLU A 119 -23.88 -9.47 6.72
CA GLU A 119 -22.92 -9.20 7.78
C GLU A 119 -21.53 -9.10 7.16
N ILE A 120 -20.83 -8.02 7.44
CA ILE A 120 -19.51 -7.74 6.87
C ILE A 120 -18.52 -7.58 8.02
N THR A 121 -17.47 -8.39 7.98
CA THR A 121 -16.26 -8.18 8.79
C THR A 121 -15.15 -7.69 7.87
N GLY A 122 -14.51 -6.60 8.23
CA GLY A 122 -13.50 -5.95 7.39
C GLY A 122 -12.57 -5.06 8.18
N ASN A 123 -11.93 -4.12 7.50
CA ASN A 123 -11.07 -3.12 8.12
C ASN A 123 -11.46 -1.73 7.63
N LEU A 124 -11.47 -0.77 8.56
CA LEU A 124 -11.58 0.64 8.23
C LEU A 124 -10.31 1.07 7.49
N VAL A 125 -10.47 1.69 6.33
CA VAL A 125 -9.36 2.26 5.56
C VAL A 125 -9.67 3.71 5.29
N MET A 126 -8.65 4.57 5.27
CA MET A 126 -8.78 5.94 4.83
C MET A 126 -8.09 6.07 3.47
N PRO A 127 -8.81 5.91 2.34
CA PRO A 127 -8.22 6.03 1.02
C PRO A 127 -7.56 7.40 0.84
N VAL A 128 -6.23 7.43 0.80
CA VAL A 128 -5.49 8.66 0.50
C VAL A 128 -5.58 8.91 -1.00
N GLY A 129 -6.59 9.69 -1.41
CA GLY A 129 -6.64 10.24 -2.76
C GLY A 129 -5.46 11.19 -2.99
N ARG A 130 -4.87 11.20 -4.19
CA ARG A 130 -3.91 12.26 -4.58
C ARG A 130 -4.60 13.45 -5.28
N GLY A 131 -5.92 13.61 -5.09
CA GLY A 131 -6.76 14.61 -5.74
C GLY A 131 -7.08 14.27 -7.19
N GLY A 132 -8.37 14.31 -7.55
CA GLY A 132 -8.84 14.25 -8.94
C GLY A 132 -10.35 14.00 -9.02
N THR A 133 -11.00 14.39 -10.12
CA THR A 133 -12.45 14.17 -10.32
C THR A 133 -12.70 12.74 -10.83
N LEU A 134 -13.75 12.08 -10.31
CA LEU A 134 -14.17 10.77 -10.80
C LEU A 134 -14.80 10.88 -12.20
N HIS A 135 -14.19 10.21 -13.17
CA HIS A 135 -14.77 10.00 -14.49
C HIS A 135 -15.15 8.52 -14.62
N LEU A 136 -16.45 8.23 -14.57
CA LEU A 136 -17.00 6.86 -14.62
C LEU A 136 -16.71 6.14 -15.96
N ASP A 137 -16.29 6.86 -17.00
CA ASP A 137 -15.88 6.30 -18.30
C ASP A 137 -14.42 5.82 -18.32
N GLN A 138 -13.63 6.14 -17.29
CA GLN A 138 -12.22 5.79 -17.14
C GLN A 138 -12.03 4.82 -15.97
N SER A 139 -12.39 3.57 -16.21
CA SER A 139 -12.26 2.39 -15.35
C SER A 139 -10.84 2.04 -14.83
N ASN A 140 -9.84 2.91 -15.06
CA ASN A 140 -8.45 2.77 -14.64
C ASN A 140 -7.94 3.93 -13.77
N ALA A 141 -8.75 4.96 -13.47
CA ALA A 141 -8.24 6.11 -12.75
C ALA A 141 -8.11 5.78 -11.26
N TRP A 142 -6.90 5.58 -10.75
CA TRP A 142 -6.62 5.57 -9.30
C TRP A 142 -7.18 6.83 -8.59
N ALA A 143 -7.38 7.93 -9.33
CA ALA A 143 -8.06 9.15 -8.87
C ALA A 143 -9.57 8.94 -8.54
N ALA A 144 -10.18 7.88 -9.09
CA ALA A 144 -11.56 7.49 -8.88
C ALA A 144 -11.85 6.91 -7.48
N ARG A 145 -10.81 6.50 -6.76
CA ARG A 145 -10.93 5.94 -5.40
C ARG A 145 -10.71 6.98 -4.29
N GLU A 146 -10.72 8.26 -4.63
CA GLU A 146 -10.76 9.30 -3.62
C GLU A 146 -12.07 9.18 -2.83
N LEU A 147 -11.95 9.11 -1.50
CA LEU A 147 -13.05 8.82 -0.59
C LEU A 147 -14.25 9.76 -0.77
N GLY A 148 -14.00 11.05 -1.03
CA GLY A 148 -15.04 12.05 -1.27
C GLY A 148 -15.83 11.78 -2.55
N ASN A 149 -15.16 11.41 -3.64
CA ASN A 149 -15.84 11.12 -4.92
C ASN A 149 -16.69 9.86 -4.81
N LEU A 150 -16.18 8.83 -4.15
CA LEU A 150 -16.92 7.59 -3.91
C LEU A 150 -18.17 7.88 -3.08
N ALA A 151 -18.03 8.68 -2.02
CA ALA A 151 -19.14 9.10 -1.17
C ALA A 151 -20.22 9.85 -1.96
N GLU A 152 -19.82 10.78 -2.82
CA GLU A 152 -20.76 11.55 -3.66
C GLU A 152 -21.53 10.65 -4.64
N VAL A 153 -20.83 9.80 -5.40
CA VAL A 153 -21.45 8.95 -6.43
C VAL A 153 -22.31 7.85 -5.83
N LEU A 154 -21.86 7.25 -4.72
CA LEU A 154 -22.63 6.23 -4.04
C LEU A 154 -23.73 6.83 -3.15
N GLY A 155 -23.72 8.14 -2.89
CA GLY A 155 -24.61 8.79 -1.94
C GLY A 155 -24.42 8.22 -0.52
N ALA A 156 -23.17 7.99 -0.15
CA ALA A 156 -22.73 7.42 1.11
C ALA A 156 -21.91 8.46 1.90
N GLU A 157 -21.69 8.21 3.19
CA GLU A 157 -20.75 8.99 3.99
C GLU A 157 -19.29 8.62 3.62
N PRO A 158 -18.31 9.50 3.89
CA PRO A 158 -16.90 9.25 3.59
C PRO A 158 -16.27 8.28 4.61
N VAL A 159 -16.81 7.07 4.67
CA VAL A 159 -16.32 5.95 5.49
C VAL A 159 -16.15 4.76 4.57
N PHE A 160 -14.94 4.18 4.56
CA PHE A 160 -14.56 3.12 3.64
C PHE A 160 -14.10 1.88 4.40
N VAL A 161 -14.78 0.76 4.14
CA VAL A 161 -14.47 -0.53 4.74
C VAL A 161 -14.03 -1.49 3.65
N VAL A 162 -12.89 -2.15 3.85
CA VAL A 162 -12.46 -3.26 2.98
C VAL A 162 -12.92 -4.57 3.61
N ALA A 163 -13.79 -5.29 2.91
CA ALA A 163 -14.32 -6.55 3.40
C ALA A 163 -13.23 -7.63 3.45
N ARG A 164 -13.21 -8.37 4.55
CA ARG A 164 -12.46 -9.62 4.72
C ARG A 164 -13.39 -10.83 4.63
N GLN A 165 -14.61 -10.68 5.12
CA GLN A 165 -15.64 -11.70 5.16
C GLN A 165 -17.01 -11.04 4.98
N ILE A 166 -17.86 -11.68 4.18
CA ILE A 166 -19.23 -11.25 3.89
C ILE A 166 -20.14 -12.47 4.04
N GLU A 167 -21.21 -12.33 4.81
CA GLU A 167 -22.20 -13.37 5.03
C GLU A 167 -23.61 -12.86 4.67
N PRO A 168 -24.40 -13.58 3.85
CA PRO A 168 -24.02 -14.81 3.14
C PRO A 168 -22.95 -14.57 2.08
N THR A 169 -22.17 -15.61 1.76
CA THR A 169 -21.14 -15.54 0.72
C THR A 169 -21.75 -15.19 -0.64
N ILE A 170 -21.16 -14.19 -1.30
CA ILE A 170 -21.60 -13.74 -2.62
C ILE A 170 -20.94 -14.61 -3.70
N PRO A 171 -21.70 -15.32 -4.54
CA PRO A 171 -21.12 -16.19 -5.56
C PRO A 171 -20.22 -15.44 -6.55
N GLY A 172 -19.01 -15.95 -6.76
CA GLY A 172 -18.05 -15.39 -7.71
C GLY A 172 -17.32 -14.12 -7.24
N LEU A 173 -17.53 -13.72 -5.98
CA LEU A 173 -16.87 -12.58 -5.35
C LEU A 173 -15.91 -13.08 -4.26
N THR A 174 -14.67 -12.60 -4.32
CA THR A 174 -13.59 -12.97 -3.40
C THR A 174 -13.12 -11.73 -2.67
N PRO A 175 -13.37 -11.60 -1.35
CA PRO A 175 -12.86 -10.47 -0.57
C PRO A 175 -11.34 -10.33 -0.68
N LEU A 176 -10.86 -9.10 -0.78
CA LEU A 176 -9.44 -8.77 -0.82
C LEU A 176 -9.05 -8.03 0.46
N PRO A 177 -8.78 -8.75 1.57
CA PRO A 177 -8.50 -8.10 2.84
C PRO A 177 -7.23 -7.25 2.79
N VAL A 178 -7.21 -6.20 3.60
CA VAL A 178 -6.01 -5.37 3.77
C VAL A 178 -4.87 -6.19 4.38
N SER A 179 -3.66 -5.95 3.87
CA SER A 179 -2.41 -6.48 4.43
C SER A 179 -1.27 -5.49 4.21
N ALA A 180 -0.22 -5.63 5.00
CA ALA A 180 1.02 -4.89 4.85
C ALA A 180 1.96 -5.53 3.80
N GLU A 181 1.69 -6.76 3.35
CA GLU A 181 2.54 -7.51 2.41
C GLU A 181 2.80 -6.77 1.09
N GLY A 182 1.83 -5.99 0.61
CA GLY A 182 1.96 -5.20 -0.63
C GLY A 182 2.80 -3.93 -0.48
N ILE A 183 3.24 -3.56 0.72
CA ILE A 183 3.98 -2.32 0.98
C ILE A 183 5.48 -2.54 0.75
N PRO A 184 6.11 -1.90 -0.25
CA PRO A 184 7.51 -2.17 -0.59
C PRO A 184 8.49 -1.86 0.56
N ASN A 185 9.48 -2.74 0.74
CA ASN A 185 10.54 -2.60 1.74
C ASN A 185 11.92 -3.02 1.18
N ASN A 186 12.46 -2.25 0.25
CA ASN A 186 13.68 -2.59 -0.50
C ASN A 186 14.99 -2.09 0.16
N HIS A 187 14.93 -1.63 1.42
CA HIS A 187 16.03 -0.95 2.09
C HIS A 187 17.28 -1.83 2.26
N PHE A 188 17.12 -3.14 2.45
CA PHE A 188 18.25 -4.07 2.51
C PHE A 188 19.05 -4.13 1.19
N GLY A 189 18.35 -4.21 0.05
CA GLY A 189 19.00 -4.21 -1.27
C GLY A 189 19.80 -2.94 -1.53
N TYR A 190 19.25 -1.79 -1.14
CA TYR A 190 19.98 -0.53 -1.20
C TYR A 190 21.19 -0.49 -0.25
N ALA A 191 21.08 -1.06 0.95
CA ALA A 191 22.23 -1.16 1.87
C ALA A 191 23.39 -1.95 1.23
N ILE A 192 23.09 -3.10 0.61
CA ILE A 192 24.08 -3.90 -0.15
C ILE A 192 24.70 -3.05 -1.26
N GLN A 193 23.90 -2.32 -2.03
CA GLN A 193 24.38 -1.46 -3.10
C GLN A 193 25.37 -0.40 -2.57
N TRP A 194 25.04 0.30 -1.48
CA TRP A 194 25.91 1.34 -0.93
C TRP A 194 27.23 0.78 -0.37
N PHE A 195 27.17 -0.35 0.34
CA PHE A 195 28.38 -1.01 0.82
C PHE A 195 29.23 -1.59 -0.32
N GLY A 196 28.60 -2.13 -1.36
CA GLY A 196 29.29 -2.61 -2.56
C GLY A 196 30.02 -1.50 -3.30
N ILE A 197 29.38 -0.34 -3.49
CA ILE A 197 30.02 0.84 -4.07
C ILE A 197 31.16 1.33 -3.17
N ALA A 198 30.98 1.33 -1.84
CA ALA A 198 32.03 1.71 -0.89
C ALA A 198 33.28 0.80 -1.01
N LEU A 199 33.07 -0.51 -1.19
CA LEU A 199 34.16 -1.48 -1.36
C LEU A 199 34.94 -1.23 -2.65
N VAL A 200 34.24 -1.04 -3.78
CA VAL A 200 34.87 -0.74 -5.07
C VAL A 200 35.65 0.59 -4.99
N TRP A 201 35.04 1.62 -4.37
CA TRP A 201 35.67 2.92 -4.18
C TRP A 201 36.94 2.84 -3.33
N ALA A 202 36.92 2.08 -2.23
CA ALA A 202 38.08 1.83 -1.39
C ALA A 202 39.19 1.11 -2.18
N GLY A 203 38.82 0.08 -2.94
CA GLY A 203 39.74 -0.69 -3.78
C GLY A 203 40.42 0.17 -4.85
N MET A 204 39.65 1.00 -5.57
CA MET A 204 40.17 1.93 -6.57
C MET A 204 41.06 2.99 -5.95
N SER A 205 40.66 3.57 -4.82
CA SER A 205 41.45 4.57 -4.09
C SER A 205 42.80 3.99 -3.64
N LEU A 206 42.79 2.77 -3.09
CA LEU A 206 44.01 2.07 -2.68
C LEU A 206 44.90 1.71 -3.87
N TYR A 207 44.33 1.29 -4.99
CA TYR A 207 45.06 1.04 -6.23
C TYR A 207 45.76 2.31 -6.74
N LEU A 208 45.05 3.43 -6.78
CA LEU A 208 45.62 4.72 -7.20
C LEU A 208 46.76 5.17 -6.28
N ILE A 209 46.59 5.04 -4.96
CA ILE A 209 47.65 5.34 -3.98
C ILE A 209 48.88 4.45 -4.23
N ARG A 210 48.69 3.13 -4.37
CA ARG A 210 49.79 2.18 -4.65
C ARG A 210 50.53 2.50 -5.95
N ARG A 211 49.79 2.81 -7.02
CA ARG A 211 50.38 3.21 -8.31
C ARG A 211 51.20 4.50 -8.19
N THR A 212 50.69 5.48 -7.44
CA THR A 212 51.38 6.77 -7.24
C THR A 212 52.66 6.61 -6.41
N LEU A 213 52.70 5.64 -5.50
CA LEU A 213 53.89 5.29 -4.73
C LEU A 213 54.95 4.57 -5.57
N ARG A 214 54.55 3.61 -6.43
CA ARG A 214 55.47 2.86 -7.31
C ARG A 214 56.09 3.72 -8.41
N ALA A 215 55.39 4.73 -8.92
CA ALA A 215 55.92 5.63 -9.95
C ALA A 215 57.06 6.55 -9.46
N LYS A 216 57.52 6.38 -8.22
CA LYS A 216 58.59 7.14 -7.58
C LYS A 216 59.92 6.36 -7.53
N ASP A 217 59.88 5.05 -7.74
CA ASP A 217 61.04 4.16 -7.86
C ASP A 217 61.43 4.00 -9.34
#